data_AF-A0A1Q9NUI1-F1
#
_entry.id   AF-A0A1Q9NUI1-F1
#
_cell.length_a   1.000
_cell.length_b   1.000
_cell.length_c   1.000
_cell.angle_alpha   90.00
_cell.angle_beta   90.00
_cell.angle_gamma   90.00
#
_symmetry.space_group_name_H-M   'P 1'
#
loop_
_entity.id
_entity.type
_entity.pdbx_description
1 polymer ?
#
loop_
_entity_poly.entity_id
_entity_poly.type
_entity_poly.pdbx_seq_one_letter_code
_entity_poly.pdbx_strand_id
1 'polypeptide(L)'
;MKSMKLLVFNASPRKSSGTTDVLLETFIEGARSSGADVEKHHIVDLEINGCRGCFNCWWVTPGKCIQRDDMDKLLPAISEADLMLLGTPIYGRNVTHYLQKLLERTFVFTLPEMVNRDGETQHPGRVSRFPRMILAATCGFPDTSNFDIVRALYPMALPIFLPAAQLLLYEEGKKQLSGFLQAVRLAGQKITAGEELTRKMKDELIVEYSDEMKKAIVEMHNRYSESLSQ
;
A
#
# COMPACT_ATOMS: atom_id res chain seq x y z
N MET A 1 -9.28 14.15 -21.94
CA MET A 1 -8.44 14.19 -20.72
C MET A 1 -7.56 12.96 -20.72
N LYS A 2 -6.30 13.04 -20.26
CA LYS A 2 -5.43 11.88 -20.12
C LYS A 2 -6.01 10.97 -19.02
N SER A 3 -6.16 9.67 -19.29
CA SER A 3 -6.57 8.69 -18.27
C SER A 3 -5.47 8.58 -17.19
N MET A 4 -5.85 8.56 -15.91
CA MET A 4 -4.91 8.38 -14.79
C MET A 4 -4.34 6.96 -14.81
N LYS A 5 -3.01 6.85 -14.81
CA LYS A 5 -2.32 5.56 -14.67
C LYS A 5 -2.17 5.18 -13.19
N LEU A 6 -2.82 4.09 -12.79
CA LEU A 6 -2.76 3.51 -11.45
C LEU A 6 -1.98 2.20 -11.47
N LEU A 7 -0.82 2.20 -10.82
CA LEU A 7 -0.02 0.99 -10.61
C LEU A 7 -0.28 0.42 -9.22
N VAL A 8 -0.68 -0.84 -9.15
CA VAL A 8 -1.09 -1.50 -7.91
C VAL A 8 -0.12 -2.64 -7.58
N PHE A 9 0.38 -2.67 -6.35
CA PHE A 9 1.27 -3.71 -5.86
C PHE A 9 0.66 -4.41 -4.65
N ASN A 10 0.27 -5.68 -4.81
CA ASN A 10 -0.13 -6.53 -3.70
C ASN A 10 1.09 -7.28 -3.14
N ALA A 11 1.50 -6.91 -1.93
CA ALA A 11 2.63 -7.49 -1.20
C ALA A 11 2.22 -8.57 -0.19
N SER A 12 0.95 -9.03 -0.22
CA SER A 12 0.46 -10.12 0.62
C SER A 12 0.91 -11.47 0.06
N PRO A 13 1.51 -12.37 0.87
CA PRO A 13 1.82 -13.73 0.44
C PRO A 13 0.57 -14.54 0.07
N ARG A 14 -0.61 -14.11 0.54
CA ARG A 14 -1.89 -14.74 0.20
C ARG A 14 -2.43 -14.31 -1.17
N LYS A 15 -1.78 -13.36 -1.86
CA LYS A 15 -2.18 -12.88 -3.19
C LYS A 15 -3.69 -12.54 -3.21
N SER A 16 -4.44 -13.07 -4.18
CA SER A 16 -5.89 -12.85 -4.34
C SER A 16 -6.77 -13.49 -3.26
N SER A 17 -6.27 -14.43 -2.45
CA SER A 17 -7.02 -14.99 -1.33
C SER A 17 -6.86 -14.19 -0.03
N GLY A 18 -6.01 -13.15 -0.04
CA GLY A 18 -5.74 -12.30 1.11
C GLY A 18 -6.74 -11.16 1.28
N THR A 19 -7.00 -10.78 2.53
CA THR A 19 -7.84 -9.61 2.88
C THR A 19 -7.26 -8.29 2.36
N THR A 20 -5.93 -8.20 2.21
CA THR A 20 -5.26 -7.09 1.54
C THR A 20 -5.77 -6.90 0.11
N ASP A 21 -6.01 -7.99 -0.63
CA ASP A 21 -6.47 -7.92 -2.01
C ASP A 21 -7.89 -7.38 -2.12
N VAL A 22 -8.75 -7.67 -1.14
CA VAL A 22 -10.10 -7.12 -1.05
C VAL A 22 -10.05 -5.59 -1.01
N LEU A 23 -9.13 -4.99 -0.23
CA LEU A 23 -8.97 -3.54 -0.20
C LEU A 23 -8.50 -2.97 -1.53
N LEU A 24 -7.53 -3.65 -2.15
CA LEU A 24 -6.99 -3.25 -3.44
C LEU A 24 -8.06 -3.28 -4.53
N GLU A 25 -8.79 -4.39 -4.65
CA GLU A 25 -9.88 -4.53 -5.63
C GLU A 25 -11.00 -3.52 -5.36
N THR A 26 -11.36 -3.28 -4.11
CA THR A 26 -12.38 -2.25 -3.77
C THR A 26 -11.97 -0.86 -4.25
N PHE A 27 -10.69 -0.49 -4.09
CA PHE A 27 -10.17 0.78 -4.61
C PHE A 27 -10.11 0.78 -6.14
N ILE A 28 -9.66 -0.32 -6.76
CA ILE A 28 -9.57 -0.51 -8.21
C ILE A 28 -10.94 -0.40 -8.87
N GLU A 29 -12.00 -0.96 -8.28
CA GLU A 29 -13.38 -0.82 -8.73
C GLU A 29 -13.77 0.65 -8.86
N GLY A 30 -13.49 1.43 -7.81
CA GLY A 30 -13.68 2.87 -7.81
C GLY A 30 -12.88 3.56 -8.91
N ALA A 31 -11.59 3.24 -9.00
CA ALA A 31 -10.69 3.82 -9.99
C ALA A 31 -11.12 3.54 -11.44
N ARG A 32 -11.51 2.30 -11.74
CA ARG A 32 -11.99 1.93 -13.08
C ARG A 32 -13.31 2.62 -13.43
N SER A 33 -14.17 2.88 -12.45
CA SER A 33 -15.44 3.59 -12.67
C SER A 33 -15.28 5.03 -13.17
N SER A 34 -14.10 5.65 -12.95
CA SER A 34 -13.75 6.98 -13.47
C SER A 34 -12.89 6.92 -14.75
N GLY A 35 -12.58 5.72 -15.25
CA GLY A 35 -11.79 5.50 -16.46
C GLY A 35 -10.27 5.44 -16.26
N ALA A 36 -9.79 5.15 -15.05
CA ALA A 36 -8.36 4.93 -14.79
C ALA A 36 -7.81 3.71 -15.55
N ASP A 37 -6.58 3.84 -16.05
CA ASP A 37 -5.78 2.73 -16.58
C ASP A 37 -5.09 2.02 -15.41
N VAL A 38 -5.43 0.76 -15.16
CA VAL A 38 -5.04 0.03 -13.94
C VAL A 38 -4.19 -1.17 -14.29
N GLU A 39 -2.97 -1.19 -13.78
CA GLU A 39 -2.05 -2.32 -13.83
C GLU A 39 -1.81 -2.84 -12.40
N LYS A 40 -2.01 -4.15 -12.17
CA LYS A 40 -1.86 -4.77 -10.85
C LYS A 40 -0.86 -5.91 -10.89
N HIS A 41 0.03 -5.92 -9.89
CA HIS A 41 1.04 -6.96 -9.69
C HIS A 41 0.92 -7.59 -8.31
N HIS A 42 1.07 -8.92 -8.25
CA HIS A 42 1.38 -9.62 -7.01
C HIS A 42 2.90 -9.70 -6.87
N ILE A 43 3.49 -8.99 -5.91
CA ILE A 43 4.96 -8.92 -5.77
C ILE A 43 5.58 -10.30 -5.50
N VAL A 44 4.79 -11.20 -4.92
CA VAL A 44 5.17 -12.58 -4.60
C VAL A 44 5.45 -13.40 -5.87
N ASP A 45 4.84 -13.02 -7.00
CA ASP A 45 5.03 -13.70 -8.29
C ASP A 45 6.19 -13.12 -9.10
N LEU A 46 6.83 -12.07 -8.61
CA LEU A 46 7.90 -11.36 -9.31
C LEU A 46 9.26 -11.74 -8.76
N GLU A 47 10.21 -11.94 -9.67
CA GLU A 47 11.61 -12.08 -9.33
C GLU A 47 12.18 -10.68 -9.07
N ILE A 48 12.28 -10.32 -7.79
CA ILE A 48 12.86 -9.05 -7.34
C ILE A 48 13.86 -9.38 -6.25
N ASN A 49 15.12 -9.05 -6.50
CA ASN A 49 16.19 -9.14 -5.52
C ASN A 49 16.25 -7.88 -4.66
N GLY A 50 16.65 -8.04 -3.40
CA GLY A 50 16.91 -6.93 -2.49
C GLY A 50 17.93 -5.93 -3.05
N CYS A 51 17.86 -4.69 -2.58
CA CYS A 51 18.88 -3.70 -2.96
C CYS A 51 20.23 -4.09 -2.37
N ARG A 52 21.28 -4.13 -3.20
CA ARG A 52 22.65 -4.49 -2.77
C ARG A 52 23.42 -3.32 -2.14
N GLY A 53 22.86 -2.11 -2.12
CA GLY A 53 23.57 -0.92 -1.64
C GLY A 53 24.86 -0.61 -2.41
N CYS A 54 24.98 -1.07 -3.67
CA CYS A 54 26.22 -0.95 -4.44
C CYS A 54 26.42 0.44 -5.10
N PHE A 55 25.40 1.30 -5.08
CA PHE A 55 25.41 2.64 -5.69
C PHE A 55 25.74 2.73 -7.19
N ASN A 56 25.79 1.61 -7.92
CA ASN A 56 26.01 1.63 -9.37
C ASN A 56 24.94 2.44 -10.12
N CYS A 57 23.70 2.48 -9.63
CA CYS A 57 22.63 3.28 -10.20
C CYS A 57 22.85 4.81 -10.10
N TRP A 58 23.83 5.24 -9.30
CA TRP A 58 24.31 6.62 -9.26
C TRP A 58 25.57 6.81 -10.09
N TRP A 59 26.56 5.93 -9.92
CA TRP A 59 27.93 6.20 -10.36
C TRP A 59 28.35 5.50 -11.66
N VAL A 60 27.75 4.35 -11.98
CA VAL A 60 28.17 3.51 -13.13
C VAL A 60 27.11 3.54 -14.23
N THR A 61 25.84 3.38 -13.84
CA THR A 61 24.68 3.39 -14.74
C THR A 61 23.63 4.37 -14.20
N PRO A 62 23.84 5.70 -14.33
CA PRO A 62 22.95 6.71 -13.75
C PRO A 62 21.47 6.47 -14.11
N GLY A 63 20.63 6.30 -13.08
CA GLY A 63 19.19 6.07 -13.26
C GLY A 63 18.81 4.67 -13.74
N LYS A 64 19.74 3.71 -13.76
CA LYS A 64 19.48 2.31 -14.11
C LYS A 64 20.10 1.37 -13.09
N CYS A 65 19.35 0.36 -12.64
CA CYS A 65 19.92 -0.68 -11.80
C CYS A 65 20.76 -1.65 -12.64
N ILE A 66 21.80 -2.23 -12.03
CA ILE A 66 22.61 -3.29 -12.64
C ILE A 66 22.03 -4.70 -12.42
N GLN A 67 21.13 -4.85 -11.46
CA GLN A 67 20.45 -6.12 -11.19
C GLN A 67 19.36 -6.30 -12.25
N ARG A 68 19.45 -7.37 -13.05
CA ARG A 68 18.52 -7.72 -14.14
C ARG A 68 17.49 -8.71 -13.62
N ASP A 69 16.38 -8.15 -13.17
CA ASP A 69 15.23 -8.85 -12.58
C ASP A 69 13.95 -8.10 -12.97
N ASP A 70 12.77 -8.46 -12.46
CA ASP A 70 11.50 -7.86 -12.92
C ASP A 70 11.42 -6.33 -12.67
N MET A 71 12.32 -5.77 -11.86
CA MET A 71 12.47 -4.31 -11.73
C MET A 71 12.79 -3.61 -13.06
N ASP A 72 13.40 -4.28 -14.03
CA ASP A 72 13.68 -3.70 -15.36
C ASP A 72 12.37 -3.26 -16.06
N LYS A 73 11.25 -3.94 -15.79
CA LYS A 73 9.91 -3.58 -16.31
C LYS A 73 9.17 -2.64 -15.36
N LEU A 74 9.29 -2.87 -14.04
CA LEU A 74 8.55 -2.10 -13.05
C LEU A 74 9.05 -0.66 -12.90
N LEU A 75 10.36 -0.41 -13.01
CA LEU A 75 10.90 0.94 -12.86
C LEU A 75 10.35 1.93 -13.90
N PRO A 76 10.31 1.60 -15.21
CA PRO A 76 9.59 2.40 -16.19
C PRO A 76 8.11 2.60 -15.82
N ALA A 77 7.38 1.53 -15.48
CA ALA A 77 5.96 1.61 -15.12
C ALA A 77 5.71 2.54 -13.93
N ILE A 78 6.54 2.47 -12.89
CA ILE A 78 6.49 3.36 -11.72
C ILE A 78 6.73 4.81 -12.14
N SER A 79 7.70 5.08 -13.03
CA SER A 79 8.02 6.44 -13.48
C SER A 79 6.92 7.06 -14.35
N GLU A 80 6.10 6.24 -15.02
CA GLU A 80 4.99 6.70 -15.85
C GLU A 80 3.66 6.78 -15.10
N ALA A 81 3.56 6.15 -13.92
CA ALA A 81 2.35 6.11 -13.14
C ALA A 81 2.01 7.47 -12.51
N ASP A 82 0.71 7.78 -12.46
CA ASP A 82 0.23 8.95 -11.73
C ASP A 82 0.06 8.62 -10.24
N LEU A 83 -0.36 7.38 -9.95
CA LEU A 83 -0.67 6.85 -8.63
C LEU A 83 -0.01 5.47 -8.43
N MET A 84 0.43 5.22 -7.20
CA MET A 84 0.93 3.91 -6.78
C MET A 84 0.17 3.45 -5.54
N LEU A 85 -0.62 2.40 -5.68
CA LEU A 85 -1.37 1.77 -4.59
C LEU A 85 -0.61 0.55 -4.07
N LEU A 86 -0.14 0.65 -2.83
CA LEU A 86 0.65 -0.37 -2.16
C LEU A 86 -0.23 -1.12 -1.15
N GLY A 87 -0.46 -2.40 -1.39
CA GLY A 87 -1.16 -3.28 -0.47
C GLY A 87 -0.20 -4.12 0.35
N THR A 88 -0.28 -4.09 1.68
CA THR A 88 0.53 -4.95 2.56
C THR A 88 -0.24 -5.41 3.79
N PRO A 89 -0.16 -6.68 4.20
CA PRO A 89 -0.47 -7.02 5.58
C PRO A 89 0.64 -6.49 6.51
N ILE A 90 0.29 -6.21 7.76
CA ILE A 90 1.24 -5.88 8.83
C ILE A 90 1.73 -7.17 9.46
N TYR A 91 3.00 -7.53 9.21
CA TYR A 91 3.68 -8.68 9.82
C TYR A 91 4.84 -8.20 10.69
N GLY A 92 4.90 -8.67 11.94
CA GLY A 92 5.94 -8.25 12.87
C GLY A 92 6.00 -6.74 13.11
N ARG A 93 4.83 -6.05 13.08
CA ARG A 93 4.68 -4.59 13.17
C ARG A 93 5.31 -3.80 12.00
N ASN A 94 5.56 -4.45 10.87
CA ASN A 94 6.12 -3.81 9.68
C ASN A 94 5.38 -4.21 8.40
N VAL A 95 5.71 -3.57 7.28
CA VAL A 95 5.34 -4.03 5.94
C VAL A 95 5.99 -5.39 5.63
N THR A 96 5.45 -6.11 4.65
CA THR A 96 6.08 -7.38 4.26
C THR A 96 7.44 -7.15 3.60
N HIS A 97 8.34 -8.13 3.73
CA HIS A 97 9.60 -8.12 3.00
C HIS A 97 9.42 -8.02 1.47
N TYR A 98 8.27 -8.49 0.95
CA TYR A 98 7.89 -8.31 -0.45
C TYR A 98 7.72 -6.83 -0.82
N LEU A 99 7.04 -6.04 0.02
CA LEU A 99 6.89 -4.61 -0.24
C LEU A 99 8.24 -3.89 -0.07
N GLN A 100 8.97 -4.23 1.00
CA GLN A 100 10.24 -3.60 1.31
C GLN A 100 11.27 -3.76 0.18
N LYS A 101 11.43 -4.97 -0.38
CA LYS A 101 12.37 -5.20 -1.49
C LYS A 101 12.04 -4.40 -2.75
N LEU A 102 10.75 -4.18 -3.05
CA LEU A 102 10.32 -3.34 -4.17
C LEU A 102 10.72 -1.88 -3.94
N LEU A 103 10.41 -1.34 -2.77
CA LEU A 103 10.64 0.07 -2.43
C LEU A 103 12.12 0.43 -2.30
N GLU A 104 12.94 -0.46 -1.74
CA GLU A 104 14.40 -0.24 -1.70
C GLU A 104 15.02 -0.10 -3.10
N ARG A 105 14.42 -0.75 -4.11
CA ARG A 105 14.87 -0.70 -5.50
C ARG A 105 14.40 0.55 -6.25
N THR A 106 13.52 1.38 -5.68
CA THR A 106 13.12 2.68 -6.27
C THR A 106 14.14 3.79 -6.01
N PHE A 107 15.20 3.52 -5.24
CA PHE A 107 16.31 4.45 -5.00
C PHE A 107 16.98 4.96 -6.28
N VAL A 108 16.88 4.21 -7.38
CA VAL A 108 17.34 4.63 -8.71
C VAL A 108 16.76 5.98 -9.18
N PHE A 109 15.60 6.37 -8.65
CA PHE A 109 14.95 7.64 -8.95
C PHE A 109 15.52 8.83 -8.17
N THR A 110 16.55 8.65 -7.36
CA THR A 110 17.24 9.77 -6.69
C THR A 110 18.53 10.14 -7.43
N LEU A 111 18.92 11.40 -7.27
CA LEU A 111 20.20 11.95 -7.67
C LEU A 111 21.22 11.80 -6.52
N PRO A 112 22.51 11.57 -6.81
CA PRO A 112 23.54 11.41 -5.78
C PRO A 112 23.85 12.69 -4.99
N GLU A 113 23.55 13.86 -5.54
CA GLU A 113 23.74 15.15 -4.89
C GLU A 113 22.92 15.24 -3.60
N MET A 114 23.48 15.93 -2.60
CA MET A 114 22.77 16.27 -1.38
C MET A 114 22.45 17.77 -1.41
N VAL A 115 21.20 18.11 -1.13
CA VAL A 115 20.74 19.50 -1.02
C VAL A 115 20.04 19.69 0.32
N ASN A 116 20.18 20.88 0.91
CA ASN A 116 19.35 21.28 2.03
C ASN A 116 18.06 21.93 1.49
N ARG A 117 16.88 21.45 1.89
CA ARG A 117 15.63 22.21 1.75
C ARG A 117 14.86 22.12 3.06
N ASP A 118 14.30 23.25 3.46
CA ASP A 118 13.49 23.37 4.68
C ASP A 118 14.21 22.88 5.95
N GLY A 119 15.54 23.04 6.00
CA GLY A 119 16.38 22.63 7.13
C GLY A 119 16.81 21.16 7.09
N GLU A 120 16.35 20.36 6.13
CA GLU A 120 16.68 18.94 6.02
C GLU A 120 17.54 18.63 4.80
N THR A 121 18.50 17.73 4.98
CA THR A 121 19.33 17.20 3.88
C THR A 121 18.58 16.11 3.15
N GLN A 122 18.47 16.24 1.83
CA GLN A 122 17.78 15.28 0.97
C GLN A 122 18.50 15.10 -0.36
N HIS A 123 18.21 13.98 -1.02
CA HIS A 123 18.60 13.72 -2.40
C HIS A 123 17.51 14.26 -3.35
N PRO A 124 17.84 15.11 -4.33
CA PRO A 124 16.89 15.51 -5.35
C PRO A 124 16.36 14.31 -6.16
N GLY A 125 15.15 14.43 -6.70
CA GLY A 125 14.60 13.44 -7.61
C GLY A 125 15.26 13.48 -9.00
N ARG A 126 15.54 12.32 -9.57
CA ARG A 126 15.96 12.13 -10.97
C ARG A 126 14.80 12.19 -11.95
N VAL A 127 13.60 11.84 -11.50
CA VAL A 127 12.35 11.92 -12.28
C VAL A 127 11.63 13.21 -11.97
N SER A 128 10.92 13.77 -12.97
CA SER A 128 10.18 15.02 -12.84
C SER A 128 9.01 14.93 -11.84
N ARG A 129 8.47 13.72 -11.65
CA ARG A 129 7.42 13.41 -10.69
C ARG A 129 7.53 11.95 -10.27
N PHE A 130 7.35 11.71 -8.97
CA PHE A 130 7.11 10.37 -8.43
C PHE A 130 5.58 10.17 -8.25
N PRO A 131 5.02 8.97 -8.48
CA PRO A 131 3.60 8.74 -8.31
C PRO A 131 3.14 9.06 -6.89
N ARG A 132 1.90 9.59 -6.74
CA ARG A 132 1.30 9.76 -5.40
C ARG A 132 1.08 8.38 -4.81
N MET A 133 1.53 8.19 -3.57
CA MET A 133 1.44 6.91 -2.89
C MET A 133 0.14 6.78 -2.09
N ILE A 134 -0.45 5.60 -2.15
CA ILE A 134 -1.58 5.17 -1.32
C ILE A 134 -1.15 3.87 -0.65
N LEU A 135 -1.29 3.77 0.66
CA LEU A 135 -0.88 2.60 1.43
C LEU A 135 -2.10 1.90 2.03
N ALA A 136 -2.51 0.80 1.43
CA ALA A 136 -3.54 -0.09 1.94
C ALA A 136 -2.91 -1.15 2.85
N ALA A 137 -3.11 -1.02 4.17
CA ALA A 137 -2.55 -1.94 5.14
C ALA A 137 -3.63 -2.69 5.94
N THR A 138 -3.42 -3.99 6.13
CA THR A 138 -4.32 -4.85 6.92
C THR A 138 -3.61 -5.44 8.13
N CYS A 139 -4.27 -5.52 9.28
CA CYS A 139 -3.75 -6.17 10.49
C CYS A 139 -4.76 -7.19 11.04
N GLY A 140 -4.29 -8.23 11.75
CA GLY A 140 -5.15 -9.18 12.46
C GLY A 140 -5.66 -8.67 13.82
N PHE A 141 -4.93 -7.74 14.43
CA PHE A 141 -5.33 -7.11 15.69
C PHE A 141 -6.33 -5.97 15.45
N PRO A 142 -7.22 -5.70 16.41
CA PRO A 142 -8.25 -4.67 16.26
C PRO A 142 -7.72 -3.24 16.51
N ASP A 143 -6.50 -3.09 17.02
CA ASP A 143 -5.94 -1.79 17.40
C ASP A 143 -5.23 -1.08 16.25
N THR A 144 -5.49 0.22 16.10
CA THR A 144 -4.86 1.08 15.10
C THR A 144 -3.38 1.37 15.38
N SER A 145 -2.92 1.18 16.62
CA SER A 145 -1.49 1.31 16.99
C SER A 145 -0.57 0.33 16.24
N ASN A 146 -1.13 -0.74 15.66
CA ASN A 146 -0.39 -1.65 14.80
C ASN A 146 0.09 -1.01 13.49
N PHE A 147 -0.45 0.15 13.11
CA PHE A 147 -0.08 0.88 11.89
C PHE A 147 0.88 2.05 12.15
N ASP A 148 1.24 2.34 13.40
CA ASP A 148 2.04 3.52 13.74
C ASP A 148 3.40 3.56 13.05
N ILE A 149 4.09 2.42 12.99
CA ILE A 149 5.39 2.30 12.33
C ILE A 149 5.26 2.56 10.83
N VAL A 150 4.29 1.92 10.16
CA VAL A 150 4.14 2.10 8.71
C VAL A 150 3.67 3.51 8.35
N ARG A 151 2.86 4.15 9.20
CA ARG A 151 2.49 5.56 9.05
C ARG A 151 3.70 6.47 9.14
N ALA A 152 4.62 6.20 10.07
CA ALA A 152 5.86 6.96 10.20
C ALA A 152 6.83 6.73 9.03
N LEU A 153 6.88 5.52 8.47
CA LEU A 153 7.74 5.19 7.31
C LEU A 153 7.22 5.82 6.01
N TYR A 154 5.90 6.01 5.87
CA TYR A 154 5.26 6.52 4.65
C TYR A 154 4.38 7.75 4.94
N PRO A 155 4.95 8.84 5.49
CA PRO A 155 4.16 9.98 5.98
C PRO A 155 3.42 10.73 4.85
N MET A 156 3.89 10.59 3.61
CA MET A 156 3.30 11.20 2.42
C MET A 156 2.25 10.33 1.73
N ALA A 157 2.09 9.06 2.14
CA ALA A 157 1.11 8.17 1.56
C ALA A 157 -0.28 8.42 2.15
N LEU A 158 -1.32 8.35 1.32
CA LEU A 158 -2.70 8.29 1.81
C LEU A 158 -2.93 6.92 2.48
N PRO A 159 -3.24 6.85 3.78
CA PRO A 159 -3.46 5.57 4.46
C PRO A 159 -4.86 5.01 4.16
N ILE A 160 -4.93 3.70 3.96
CA ILE A 160 -6.15 2.88 4.01
C ILE A 160 -5.87 1.76 5.01
N PHE A 161 -6.32 1.89 6.25
CA PHE A 161 -5.96 0.98 7.35
C PHE A 161 -7.15 0.18 7.85
N LEU A 162 -7.02 -1.14 7.79
CA LEU A 162 -8.00 -2.08 8.29
C LEU A 162 -7.40 -2.97 9.40
N PRO A 163 -7.56 -2.60 10.68
CA PRO A 163 -7.44 -3.54 11.78
C PRO A 163 -8.52 -4.63 11.72
N ALA A 164 -8.26 -5.75 12.39
CA ALA A 164 -9.11 -6.93 12.41
C ALA A 164 -9.61 -7.38 11.02
N ALA A 165 -8.71 -7.37 10.03
CA ALA A 165 -9.06 -7.62 8.63
C ALA A 165 -9.69 -9.00 8.38
N GLN A 166 -9.54 -9.96 9.31
CA GLN A 166 -10.25 -11.24 9.30
C GLN A 166 -11.77 -11.09 9.24
N LEU A 167 -12.34 -9.96 9.68
CA LEU A 167 -13.78 -9.69 9.55
C LEU A 167 -14.26 -9.73 8.10
N LEU A 168 -13.39 -9.46 7.12
CA LEU A 168 -13.72 -9.60 5.70
C LEU A 168 -13.95 -11.06 5.25
N LEU A 169 -13.57 -12.05 6.06
CA LEU A 169 -13.72 -13.47 5.75
C LEU A 169 -15.12 -14.02 6.02
N TYR A 170 -15.99 -13.24 6.67
CA TYR A 170 -17.34 -13.66 7.05
C TYR A 170 -18.37 -12.59 6.68
N GLU A 171 -19.58 -13.02 6.34
CA GLU A 171 -20.63 -12.10 5.84
C GLU A 171 -21.00 -11.00 6.85
N GLU A 172 -21.11 -11.33 8.13
CA GLU A 172 -21.47 -10.33 9.14
C GLU A 172 -20.38 -9.28 9.32
N GLY A 173 -19.11 -9.68 9.27
CA GLY A 173 -17.98 -8.75 9.32
C GLY A 173 -17.90 -7.87 8.08
N LYS A 174 -18.22 -8.39 6.88
CA LYS A 174 -18.36 -7.56 5.67
C LYS A 174 -19.46 -6.51 5.79
N LYS A 175 -20.61 -6.85 6.41
CA LYS A 175 -21.69 -5.88 6.66
C LYS A 175 -21.21 -4.77 7.60
N GLN A 176 -20.53 -5.13 8.68
CA GLN A 176 -19.94 -4.15 9.62
C GLN A 176 -18.94 -3.22 8.91
N LEU A 177 -18.16 -3.75 7.96
CA LEU A 177 -17.17 -3.00 7.19
C LEU A 177 -17.74 -2.32 5.92
N SER A 178 -19.05 -2.41 5.66
CA SER A 178 -19.64 -1.93 4.40
C SER A 178 -19.42 -0.43 4.17
N GLY A 179 -19.54 0.40 5.21
CA GLY A 179 -19.27 1.83 5.12
C GLY A 179 -17.81 2.13 4.78
N PHE A 180 -16.88 1.41 5.41
CA PHE A 180 -15.44 1.53 5.11
C PHE A 180 -15.13 1.09 3.67
N LEU A 181 -15.65 -0.05 3.21
CA LEU A 181 -15.46 -0.51 1.82
C LEU A 181 -16.05 0.49 0.81
N GLN A 182 -17.19 1.11 1.13
CA GLN A 182 -17.75 2.18 0.30
C GLN A 182 -16.84 3.41 0.26
N ALA A 183 -16.24 3.80 1.39
CA ALA A 183 -15.28 4.89 1.45
C ALA A 183 -14.02 4.60 0.61
N VAL A 184 -13.49 3.37 0.67
CA VAL A 184 -12.34 2.93 -0.16
C VAL A 184 -12.69 3.01 -1.65
N ARG A 185 -13.86 2.52 -2.05
CA ARG A 185 -14.33 2.61 -3.45
C ARG A 185 -14.48 4.06 -3.90
N LEU A 186 -15.09 4.90 -3.08
CA LEU A 186 -15.28 6.32 -3.38
C LEU A 186 -13.94 7.08 -3.48
N ALA A 187 -12.98 6.75 -2.62
CA ALA A 187 -11.62 7.29 -2.70
C ALA A 187 -10.94 6.91 -4.03
N GLY A 188 -11.07 5.65 -4.44
CA GLY A 188 -10.61 5.17 -5.75
C GLY A 188 -11.17 6.00 -6.89
N GLN A 189 -12.49 6.20 -6.90
CA GLN A 189 -13.18 7.00 -7.92
C GLN A 189 -12.73 8.46 -7.94
N LYS A 190 -12.70 9.13 -6.79
CA LYS A 190 -12.41 10.57 -6.71
C LYS A 190 -10.97 10.91 -7.07
N ILE A 191 -10.01 10.18 -6.51
CA ILE A 191 -8.58 10.45 -6.74
C ILE A 191 -8.27 10.31 -8.23
N THR A 192 -8.81 9.28 -8.87
CA THR A 192 -8.58 9.01 -10.30
C THR A 192 -9.38 9.93 -11.23
N ALA A 193 -10.47 10.53 -10.75
CA ALA A 193 -11.14 11.64 -11.40
C ALA A 193 -10.38 12.99 -11.27
N GLY A 194 -9.27 13.02 -10.54
CA GLY A 194 -8.48 14.23 -10.29
C GLY A 194 -9.01 15.10 -9.15
N GLU A 195 -9.91 14.57 -8.31
CA GLU A 195 -10.45 15.27 -7.15
C GLU A 195 -9.56 15.06 -5.90
N GLU A 196 -9.51 16.07 -5.03
CA GLU A 196 -8.90 15.93 -3.71
C GLU A 196 -9.90 15.42 -2.67
N LEU A 197 -9.45 14.52 -1.79
CA LEU A 197 -10.28 14.02 -0.70
C LEU A 197 -10.39 15.04 0.43
N THR A 198 -11.59 15.23 0.96
CA THR A 198 -11.81 16.01 2.19
C THR A 198 -11.20 15.31 3.39
N ARG A 199 -10.98 16.05 4.48
CA ARG A 199 -10.48 15.47 5.75
C ARG A 199 -11.35 14.31 6.24
N LYS A 200 -12.68 14.51 6.27
CA LYS A 200 -13.64 13.48 6.66
C LYS A 200 -13.49 12.19 5.85
N MET A 201 -13.33 12.31 4.53
CA MET A 201 -13.14 11.15 3.66
C MET A 201 -11.83 10.43 3.92
N LYS A 202 -10.76 11.14 4.29
CA LYS A 202 -9.48 10.53 4.68
C LYS A 202 -9.61 9.80 6.01
N ASP A 203 -10.33 10.37 6.98
CA ASP A 203 -10.58 9.74 8.27
C ASP A 203 -11.40 8.44 8.12
N GLU A 204 -12.36 8.41 7.18
CA GLU A 204 -13.16 7.22 6.83
C GLU A 204 -12.35 6.08 6.18
N LEU A 205 -11.09 6.32 5.77
CA LEU A 205 -10.18 5.28 5.25
C LEU A 205 -9.39 4.56 6.36
N ILE A 206 -9.63 4.89 7.63
CA ILE A 206 -9.01 4.24 8.79
C ILE A 206 -10.13 3.70 9.67
N VAL A 207 -10.19 2.39 9.83
CA VAL A 207 -11.17 1.78 10.75
C VAL A 207 -10.66 1.88 12.18
N GLU A 208 -11.47 2.48 13.05
CA GLU A 208 -11.28 2.48 14.50
C GLU A 208 -12.50 1.80 15.14
N TYR A 209 -12.25 0.78 15.96
CA TYR A 209 -13.31 0.06 16.67
C TYR A 209 -13.50 0.63 18.07
N SER A 210 -14.74 0.58 18.59
CA SER A 210 -14.99 0.86 20.01
C SER A 210 -14.32 -0.19 20.89
N ASP A 211 -14.11 0.12 22.17
CA ASP A 211 -13.50 -0.81 23.12
C ASP A 211 -14.31 -2.10 23.28
N GLU A 212 -15.64 -2.00 23.23
CA GLU A 212 -16.55 -3.15 23.25
C GLU A 212 -16.34 -4.03 22.02
N MET A 213 -16.19 -3.41 20.84
CA MET A 213 -15.97 -4.14 19.59
C MET A 213 -14.59 -4.77 19.55
N LYS A 214 -13.55 -4.09 20.04
CA LYS A 214 -12.20 -4.66 20.21
C LYS A 214 -12.25 -5.92 21.08
N LYS A 215 -12.93 -5.84 22.23
CA LYS A 215 -13.12 -6.98 23.13
C LYS A 215 -13.85 -8.13 22.44
N ALA A 216 -14.93 -7.86 21.72
CA ALA A 216 -15.69 -8.88 21.00
C ALA A 216 -14.85 -9.58 19.90
N ILE A 217 -14.02 -8.83 19.16
CA ILE A 217 -13.11 -9.39 18.16
C ILE A 217 -12.08 -10.32 18.80
N VAL A 218 -11.51 -9.91 19.94
CA VAL A 218 -10.53 -10.72 20.69
C VAL A 218 -11.18 -12.01 21.20
N GLU A 219 -12.35 -11.91 21.82
CA GLU A 219 -13.10 -13.09 22.29
C GLU A 219 -13.45 -14.06 21.15
N MET A 220 -13.90 -13.53 20.01
CA MET A 220 -14.18 -14.33 18.81
C MET A 220 -12.94 -15.09 18.35
N HIS A 221 -11.78 -14.43 18.28
CA HIS A 221 -10.54 -15.07 17.85
C HIS A 221 -10.09 -16.16 18.83
N ASN A 222 -10.14 -15.88 20.14
CA ASN A 222 -9.74 -16.83 21.17
C ASN A 222 -10.63 -18.09 21.16
N ARG A 223 -11.95 -17.93 21.04
CA ARG A 223 -12.88 -19.07 20.93
C ARG A 223 -12.55 -19.98 19.74
N TYR A 224 -12.20 -19.40 18.60
CA TYR A 224 -11.78 -20.18 17.43
C TYR A 224 -10.45 -20.90 17.65
N SER A 225 -9.48 -20.25 18.30
CA SER A 225 -8.21 -20.89 18.65
C SER A 225 -8.39 -22.07 19.60
N GLU A 226 -9.26 -21.91 20.61
CA GLU A 226 -9.61 -22.97 21.56
C GLU A 226 -10.27 -24.16 20.87
N SER A 227 -11.16 -23.93 19.89
CA SER A 227 -11.84 -25.00 19.16
C SER A 227 -10.91 -25.85 18.29
N LEU A 228 -9.75 -25.32 17.89
CA LEU A 228 -8.73 -26.06 17.13
C LEU A 228 -7.78 -26.88 18.02
N SER A 229 -7.82 -26.64 19.34
CA SER A 229 -6.94 -27.29 20.31
C SER A 229 -7.60 -28.51 20.98
N GLN A 230 -8.82 -28.86 20.56
CA GLN A 230 -9.59 -30.04 20.99
C GLN A 230 -9.58 -31.09 19.88
#